data_AF-R5VPP1-F1
#
_entry.id   AF-R5VPP1-F1
#
_cell.length_a   1.000
_cell.length_b   1.000
_cell.length_c   1.000
_cell.angle_alpha   90.00
_cell.angle_beta   90.00
_cell.angle_gamma   90.00
#
_symmetry.space_group_name_H-M   'P 1'
#
loop_
_entity.id
_entity.type
_entity.pdbx_description
1 polymer ?
#
loop_
_entity_poly.entity_id
_entity_poly.type
_entity_poly.pdbx_seq_one_letter_code
_entity_poly.pdbx_strand_id
1 'polypeptide(L)'
;MFKGLIENYIQYLTPQLMEKYALQNGIILTPQEAKDAVDFIKQNYTVVLYQYSYPVIVELTKNHFKEESQEKMLLLLEKTKKRYNL
;
A
#
# COMPACT_ATOMS: atom_id res chain seq x y z
N MET A 1 -1.18 0.81 22.13
CA MET A 1 -2.44 0.05 21.96
C MET A 1 -2.85 -0.10 20.50
N PHE A 2 -2.77 0.93 19.65
CA PHE A 2 -3.15 0.84 18.23
C PHE A 2 -2.20 0.02 17.32
N LYS A 3 -0.90 -0.01 17.63
CA LYS A 3 0.11 -0.69 16.77
C LYS A 3 -0.19 -2.18 16.53
N GLY A 4 -0.53 -2.93 17.59
CA GLY A 4 -0.85 -4.36 17.47
C GLY A 4 -2.16 -4.66 16.73
N LEU A 5 -3.14 -3.76 16.76
CA LEU A 5 -4.38 -3.90 15.98
C LEU A 5 -4.11 -3.71 14.48
N ILE A 6 -3.25 -2.76 14.14
CA ILE A 6 -2.84 -2.50 12.75
C ILE A 6 -1.97 -3.65 12.22
N GLU A 7 -1.01 -4.13 13.02
CA GLU A 7 -0.19 -5.29 12.67
C GLU A 7 -1.06 -6.52 12.37
N ASN A 8 -2.04 -6.82 13.25
CA ASN A 8 -2.98 -7.91 13.01
C ASN A 8 -3.79 -7.68 11.72
N TYR A 9 -4.31 -6.48 11.49
CA TYR A 9 -5.06 -6.16 10.28
C TYR A 9 -4.23 -6.38 9.00
N ILE A 10 -2.96 -6.00 9.02
CA ILE A 10 -2.05 -6.16 7.89
C ILE A 10 -1.75 -7.63 7.61
N GLN A 11 -1.66 -8.48 8.62
CA GLN A 11 -1.52 -9.93 8.41
C GLN A 11 -2.71 -10.51 7.63
N TYR A 12 -3.93 -10.03 7.90
CA TYR A 12 -5.15 -10.45 7.21
C TYR A 12 -5.40 -9.74 5.87
N LEU A 13 -4.53 -8.82 5.45
CA LEU A 13 -4.66 -8.18 4.15
C LEU A 13 -4.51 -9.23 3.05
N THR A 14 -5.53 -9.32 2.18
CA THR A 14 -5.58 -10.22 1.03
C THR A 14 -5.59 -9.43 -0.28
N PRO A 15 -5.15 -10.04 -1.41
CA PRO A 15 -5.17 -9.36 -2.71
C PRO A 15 -6.57 -8.86 -3.09
N GLN A 16 -7.62 -9.63 -2.79
CA GLN A 16 -9.00 -9.24 -3.06
C GLN A 16 -9.45 -8.02 -2.26
N LEU A 17 -9.00 -7.90 -1.00
CA LEU A 17 -9.27 -6.70 -0.19
C LEU A 17 -8.51 -5.50 -0.74
N MET A 18 -7.27 -5.69 -1.16
CA MET A 18 -6.44 -4.63 -1.74
C MET A 18 -7.01 -4.13 -3.07
N GLU A 19 -7.45 -5.04 -3.94
CA GLU A 19 -8.12 -4.71 -5.21
C GLU A 19 -9.40 -3.91 -4.96
N LYS A 20 -10.27 -4.36 -4.04
CA LYS A 20 -11.48 -3.62 -3.66
C LYS A 20 -11.16 -2.24 -3.12
N TYR A 21 -10.13 -2.12 -2.29
CA TYR A 21 -9.69 -0.85 -1.74
C TYR A 21 -9.16 0.10 -2.82
N ALA A 22 -8.34 -0.40 -3.74
CA ALA A 22 -7.83 0.37 -4.87
C ALA A 22 -8.99 0.86 -5.75
N LEU A 23 -9.95 -0.02 -6.05
CA LEU A 23 -11.13 0.31 -6.86
C LEU A 23 -11.98 1.41 -6.22
N GLN A 24 -12.19 1.36 -4.89
CA GLN A 24 -12.88 2.43 -4.15
C GLN A 24 -12.14 3.78 -4.23
N ASN A 25 -10.84 3.77 -4.48
CA ASN A 25 -10.01 4.94 -4.71
C ASN A 25 -9.83 5.26 -6.21
N GLY A 26 -10.57 4.61 -7.10
CA GLY A 26 -10.53 4.84 -8.55
C GLY A 26 -9.27 4.31 -9.23
N ILE A 27 -8.60 3.32 -8.64
CA ILE A 27 -7.39 2.68 -9.18
C ILE A 27 -7.73 1.21 -9.47
N ILE A 28 -7.53 0.79 -10.72
CA ILE A 28 -7.73 -0.60 -11.13
C ILE A 28 -6.39 -1.32 -11.02
N LEU A 29 -6.35 -2.38 -10.22
CA LEU A 29 -5.22 -3.28 -10.11
C LEU A 29 -5.55 -4.59 -10.80
N THR A 30 -4.60 -5.15 -11.53
CA THR A 30 -4.66 -6.54 -11.96
C THR A 30 -4.50 -7.48 -10.76
N PRO A 31 -4.89 -8.77 -10.86
CA PRO A 31 -4.69 -9.73 -9.78
C PRO A 31 -3.23 -9.84 -9.31
N GLN A 32 -2.28 -9.72 -10.23
CA GLN A 32 -0.85 -9.74 -9.90
C GLN A 32 -0.42 -8.46 -9.17
N GLU A 33 -0.83 -7.28 -9.65
CA GLU A 33 -0.56 -6.01 -8.97
C GLU A 33 -1.15 -5.97 -7.56
N ALA A 34 -2.35 -6.50 -7.37
CA ALA A 34 -2.99 -6.59 -6.06
C ALA A 34 -2.20 -7.50 -5.11
N LYS A 35 -1.63 -8.61 -5.62
CA LYS A 35 -0.77 -9.49 -4.84
C LYS A 35 0.53 -8.78 -4.45
N ASP A 36 1.22 -8.18 -5.42
CA ASP A 36 2.47 -7.46 -5.20
C ASP A 36 2.27 -6.29 -4.22
N ALA A 37 1.13 -5.60 -4.29
CA ALA A 37 0.76 -4.55 -3.36
C ALA A 37 0.57 -5.05 -1.92
N VAL A 38 -0.05 -6.22 -1.74
CA VAL A 38 -0.19 -6.83 -0.41
C VAL A 38 1.18 -7.23 0.15
N ASP A 39 2.00 -7.87 -0.66
CA ASP A 39 3.35 -8.30 -0.25
C ASP A 39 4.20 -7.08 0.11
N PHE A 40 4.15 -6.02 -0.68
CA PHE A 40 4.80 -4.74 -0.39
C PHE A 40 4.35 -4.14 0.94
N ILE A 41 3.03 -4.04 1.18
CA ILE A 41 2.51 -3.48 2.43
C ILE A 41 2.93 -4.34 3.62
N LYS A 42 2.83 -5.67 3.53
CA LYS A 42 3.24 -6.58 4.61
C LYS A 42 4.71 -6.45 4.96
N GLN A 43 5.58 -6.23 3.98
CA GLN A 43 7.01 -6.05 4.21
C GLN A 43 7.36 -4.65 4.74
N ASN A 44 6.63 -3.61 4.31
CA ASN A 44 7.03 -2.22 4.52
C ASN A 44 6.07 -1.41 5.40
N TYR A 45 5.04 -2.02 6.00
CA TYR A 45 3.97 -1.29 6.70
C TYR A 45 4.47 -0.34 7.79
N THR A 46 5.54 -0.71 8.50
CA THR A 46 6.10 0.14 9.56
C THR A 46 6.58 1.47 8.98
N VAL A 47 7.23 1.43 7.82
CA VAL A 47 7.73 2.63 7.13
C VAL A 47 6.56 3.39 6.51
N VAL A 48 5.66 2.67 5.82
CA VAL A 48 4.47 3.24 5.17
C VAL A 48 3.57 3.96 6.16
N LEU A 49 3.40 3.46 7.38
CA LEU A 49 2.45 4.03 8.33
C LEU A 49 3.08 5.00 9.32
N TYR A 50 4.31 4.76 9.78
CA TYR A 50 4.89 5.53 10.89
C TYR A 50 6.04 6.45 10.48
N GLN A 51 6.61 6.25 9.29
CA GLN A 51 7.78 7.00 8.81
C GLN A 51 7.55 7.52 7.39
N TYR A 52 6.31 7.90 7.06
CA TYR A 52 5.89 8.29 5.72
C TYR A 52 6.68 9.51 5.19
N SER A 53 7.85 9.23 4.65
CA SER A 53 8.72 10.14 3.92
C SER A 53 8.55 9.83 2.45
N TYR A 54 8.02 10.80 1.68
CA TYR A 54 7.70 10.59 0.27
C TYR A 54 8.90 10.07 -0.54
N PRO A 55 10.14 10.60 -0.40
CA PRO A 55 11.32 10.04 -1.07
C PRO A 55 11.56 8.55 -0.75
N VAL A 56 11.40 8.15 0.50
CA VAL A 56 11.59 6.76 0.94
C VAL A 56 10.52 5.85 0.34
N ILE A 57 9.27 6.31 0.31
CA ILE A 57 8.15 5.55 -0.29
C ILE A 57 8.34 5.39 -1.80
N VAL A 58 8.83 6.42 -2.49
CA VAL A 58 9.18 6.34 -3.91
C VAL A 58 10.28 5.31 -4.14
N GLU A 59 11.34 5.30 -3.33
CA GLU A 59 12.43 4.34 -3.46
C GLU A 59 11.96 2.89 -3.19
N LEU A 60 11.17 2.68 -2.13
CA LEU A 60 10.63 1.37 -1.79
C LEU A 60 9.71 0.81 -2.89
N THR A 61 8.87 1.66 -3.49
CA THR A 61 8.00 1.24 -4.60
C THR A 61 8.78 0.94 -5.87
N LYS A 62 9.83 1.70 -6.21
CA LYS A 62 10.72 1.40 -7.36
C LYS A 62 11.33 0.00 -7.28
N ASN A 63 11.70 -0.44 -6.08
CA ASN A 63 12.34 -1.74 -5.87
C ASN A 63 11.35 -2.93 -5.94
N HIS A 64 10.04 -2.67 -5.88
CA HIS A 64 9.00 -3.70 -5.82
C HIS A 64 8.11 -3.78 -7.07
N PHE A 65 7.97 -2.68 -7.82
CA PHE A 65 7.01 -2.58 -8.90
C PHE A 65 7.66 -2.13 -10.21
N LYS A 66 7.08 -2.54 -11.34
CA LYS A 66 7.36 -1.96 -12.66
C LYS A 66 6.70 -0.58 -12.77
N GLU A 67 7.20 0.30 -13.64
CA GLU A 67 6.77 1.71 -13.76
C GLU A 67 5.25 1.93 -13.63
N GLU A 68 4.42 1.28 -14.45
CA GLU A 68 2.97 1.48 -14.41
C GLU A 68 2.34 1.07 -13.06
N SER A 69 2.74 -0.08 -12.52
CA SER A 69 2.25 -0.57 -11.24
C SER A 69 2.78 0.27 -10.07
N GLN A 70 3.97 0.83 -10.22
CA GLN A 70 4.58 1.74 -9.25
C GLN A 70 3.76 3.02 -9.13
N GLU A 71 3.37 3.64 -10.25
CA GLU A 71 2.56 4.85 -10.27
C GLU A 71 1.20 4.62 -9.58
N LYS A 72 0.53 3.51 -9.91
CA LYS A 72 -0.73 3.11 -9.25
C LYS A 72 -0.55 2.96 -7.75
N MET A 73 0.54 2.33 -7.31
CA MET A 73 0.81 2.12 -5.89
C MET A 73 1.10 3.42 -5.16
N LEU A 74 1.92 4.31 -5.75
CA LEU A 74 2.20 5.63 -5.18
C LEU A 74 0.92 6.46 -5.02
N LEU A 75 0.07 6.48 -6.05
CA LEU A 75 -1.20 7.20 -6.00
C LEU A 75 -2.12 6.64 -4.91
N LEU A 76 -2.18 5.31 -4.78
CA LEU A 76 -2.99 4.65 -3.76
C LEU A 76 -2.50 5.00 -2.35
N LEU A 77 -1.18 4.95 -2.11
CA LEU A 77 -0.56 5.31 -0.83
C LEU A 77 -0.81 6.78 -0.48
N GLU A 78 -0.75 7.68 -1.46
CA GLU A 78 -1.02 9.11 -1.24
C GLU A 78 -2.49 9.36 -0.88
N LYS A 79 -3.43 8.73 -1.60
CA LYS A 79 -4.87 8.80 -1.27
C LYS A 79 -5.16 8.24 0.11
N THR A 80 -4.52 7.14 0.47
CA THR A 80 -4.64 6.51 1.79
C THR A 80 -4.16 7.45 2.89
N LYS A 81 -2.97 8.05 2.72
CA LYS A 81 -2.42 9.04 3.65
C LYS A 81 -3.38 10.20 3.89
N LYS A 82 -3.89 10.81 2.81
CA LYS A 82 -4.85 11.92 2.89
C LYS A 82 -6.14 11.52 3.60
N ARG A 83 -6.67 10.33 3.33
CA ARG A 83 -7.93 9.85 3.92
C ARG A 83 -7.84 9.66 5.44
N TYR A 84 -6.69 9.20 5.93
CA TYR A 84 -6.50 8.86 7.35
C TYR A 84 -5.67 9.89 8.12
N ASN A 85 -5.27 10.99 7.48
CA ASN A 85 -4.42 12.05 8.05
C ASN A 85 -3.15 11.48 8.72
N LEU A 86 -2.51 10.53 8.01
CA LEU A 86 -1.25 9.89 8.40
C LEU A 86 -0.05 10.79 8.14
#